data_AF-A0A6A3X3A9-F1
#
_entry.id   AF-A0A6A3X3A9-F1
#
_cell.length_a   1.000
_cell.length_b   1.000
_cell.length_c   1.000
_cell.angle_alpha   90.00
_cell.angle_beta   90.00
_cell.angle_gamma   90.00
#
_symmetry.space_group_name_H-M   'P 1'
#
loop_
_entity.id
_entity.type
_entity.pdbx_description
1 polymer ?
#
loop_
_entity_poly.entity_id
_entity_poly.type
_entity_poly.pdbx_seq_one_letter_code
_entity_poly.pdbx_strand_id
1 'polypeptide(L)'
;MANAQMHGHTETVKWLYFHLGMKLLPHEVNAARNDFIDLLELMDKETDFCRNPTVFFAGCGNNHPEVAEWYKDHYGNPRKRKHCSQ
;
A
#
# COMPACT_ATOMS: atom_id res chain seq x y z
N MET A 1 4.76 15.93 -3.37
CA MET A 1 4.07 14.76 -2.76
C MET A 1 3.50 13.83 -3.83
N ALA A 2 2.42 14.20 -4.53
CA ALA A 2 1.74 13.35 -5.53
C ALA A 2 2.69 12.70 -6.55
N ASN A 3 3.49 13.49 -7.27
CA ASN A 3 4.43 12.96 -8.26
C ASN A 3 5.43 11.97 -7.65
N ALA A 4 5.92 12.22 -6.44
CA ALA A 4 6.86 11.33 -5.75
C ALA A 4 6.19 9.99 -5.37
N GLN A 5 4.94 10.02 -4.88
CA GLN A 5 4.18 8.80 -4.59
C GLN A 5 3.83 8.00 -5.86
N MET A 6 3.44 8.70 -6.95
CA MET A 6 3.05 8.05 -8.20
C MET A 6 4.20 7.30 -8.89
N HIS A 7 5.44 7.74 -8.67
CA HIS A 7 6.65 7.16 -9.27
C HIS A 7 7.50 6.36 -8.26
N GLY A 8 6.99 6.09 -7.05
CA GLY A 8 7.70 5.25 -6.08
C GLY A 8 8.96 5.87 -5.50
N HIS A 9 9.11 7.20 -5.51
CA HIS A 9 10.26 7.90 -4.93
C HIS A 9 10.16 7.95 -3.40
N THR A 10 10.21 6.79 -2.74
CA THR A 10 9.94 6.62 -1.31
C THR A 10 10.79 7.53 -0.43
N GLU A 11 12.08 7.70 -0.73
CA GLU A 11 12.96 8.59 0.06
C GLU A 11 12.55 10.07 -0.05
N THR A 12 12.11 10.49 -1.25
CA THR A 12 11.55 11.84 -1.42
C THR A 12 10.24 11.98 -0.66
N VAL A 13 9.38 10.96 -0.67
CA VAL A 13 8.12 10.96 0.09
C VAL A 13 8.40 11.05 1.59
N LYS A 14 9.34 10.26 2.13
CA LYS A 14 9.77 10.33 3.53
C LYS A 14 10.26 11.72 3.90
N TRP A 15 11.13 12.31 3.07
CA TRP A 15 11.65 13.64 3.34
C TRP A 15 10.53 14.69 3.36
N LEU A 16 9.65 14.69 2.36
CA LEU A 16 8.50 15.62 2.31
C LEU A 16 7.54 15.44 3.49
N TYR A 17 7.28 14.21 3.92
CA TYR A 17 6.39 13.92 5.05
C TYR A 17 7.01 14.36 6.38
N PHE A 18 8.21 13.86 6.71
CA PHE A 18 8.82 14.10 8.02
C PHE A 18 9.43 15.49 8.19
N HIS A 19 9.96 16.10 7.12
CA HIS A 19 10.69 17.37 7.24
C HIS A 19 9.84 18.58 6.86
N LEU A 20 8.91 18.43 5.91
CA LEU A 20 8.03 19.53 5.48
C LEU A 20 6.60 19.40 6.02
N GLY A 21 6.27 18.34 6.76
CA GLY A 21 4.93 18.12 7.31
C GLY A 21 3.86 17.93 6.23
N MET A 22 4.23 17.54 5.01
CA MET A 22 3.27 17.30 3.93
C MET A 22 2.51 16.00 4.20
N LYS A 23 1.19 16.02 4.03
CA LYS A 23 0.36 14.81 4.21
C LYS A 23 0.53 13.82 3.07
N LEU A 24 0.54 12.53 3.39
CA LEU A 24 0.43 11.44 2.41
C LEU A 24 -0.91 11.50 1.67
N LEU A 25 -0.89 11.15 0.40
CA LEU A 25 -2.08 11.06 -0.46
C LEU A 25 -2.48 9.59 -0.66
N PRO A 26 -3.77 9.29 -0.89
CA PRO A 26 -4.28 7.93 -1.10
C PRO A 26 -3.88 7.39 -2.48
N HIS A 27 -2.62 6.97 -2.59
CA HIS A 27 -2.02 6.39 -3.80
C HIS A 27 -1.54 4.94 -3.56
N GLU A 28 -2.05 4.28 -2.52
CA GLU A 28 -1.73 2.91 -2.15
C GLU A 28 -2.02 1.91 -3.28
N VAL A 29 -3.13 2.11 -4.01
CA VAL A 29 -3.46 1.26 -5.15
C VAL A 29 -2.43 1.44 -6.27
N ASN A 30 -1.97 2.66 -6.53
CA ASN A 30 -0.92 2.89 -7.54
C ASN A 30 0.42 2.27 -7.10
N ALA A 31 0.78 2.40 -5.82
CA ALA A 31 1.96 1.77 -5.26
C ALA A 31 1.90 0.23 -5.43
N ALA A 32 0.76 -0.37 -5.15
CA ALA A 32 0.51 -1.80 -5.36
C ALA A 32 0.61 -2.23 -6.83
N ARG A 33 0.09 -1.40 -7.75
CA ARG A 33 0.16 -1.68 -9.20
C ARG A 33 1.57 -1.63 -9.77
N ASN A 34 2.53 -1.03 -9.08
CA ASN A 34 3.90 -0.83 -9.56
C ASN A 34 4.96 -1.47 -8.63
N ASP A 35 4.55 -2.32 -7.69
CA ASP A 35 5.45 -3.02 -6.76
C ASP A 35 6.28 -2.09 -5.86
N PHE A 36 5.72 -0.93 -5.49
CA PHE A 36 6.37 0.02 -4.58
C PHE A 36 6.15 -0.38 -3.11
N ILE A 37 6.68 -1.54 -2.71
CA ILE A 37 6.48 -2.11 -1.36
C ILE A 37 6.99 -1.17 -0.27
N ASP A 38 8.16 -0.56 -0.44
CA ASP A 38 8.70 0.40 0.55
C ASP A 38 7.76 1.60 0.77
N LEU A 39 7.03 2.00 -0.27
CA LEU A 39 6.06 3.08 -0.18
C LEU A 39 4.76 2.60 0.48
N LEU A 40 4.31 1.37 0.21
CA LEU A 40 3.19 0.74 0.91
C LEU A 40 3.47 0.59 2.41
N GLU A 41 4.67 0.16 2.76
CA GLU A 41 5.15 0.05 4.15
C GLU A 41 5.11 1.39 4.88
N LEU A 42 5.55 2.46 4.21
CA LEU A 42 5.47 3.82 4.76
C LEU A 42 4.01 4.27 4.92
N MET A 43 3.16 4.02 3.92
CA MET A 43 1.76 4.41 3.98
C MET A 43 0.99 3.64 5.05
N ASP A 44 1.26 2.36 5.26
CA ASP A 44 0.63 1.54 6.31
C ASP A 44 1.02 2.03 7.72
N LYS A 45 2.29 2.40 7.92
CA LYS A 45 2.75 2.90 9.23
C LYS A 45 2.14 4.24 9.62
N GLU A 46 1.99 5.13 8.65
CA GLU A 46 1.62 6.52 8.91
C GLU A 46 0.14 6.82 8.62
N THR A 47 -0.61 5.90 7.97
CA THR A 47 -2.01 6.08 7.55
C THR A 47 -2.79 4.76 7.49
N ASP A 48 -4.12 4.85 7.42
CA ASP A 48 -5.01 3.69 7.21
C ASP A 48 -5.28 3.34 5.73
N PHE A 49 -4.62 3.99 4.77
CA PHE A 49 -4.97 3.85 3.35
C PHE A 49 -4.81 2.41 2.84
N CYS A 50 -3.79 1.70 3.32
CA CYS A 50 -3.46 0.36 2.85
C CYS A 50 -4.43 -0.74 3.32
N ARG A 51 -5.34 -0.46 4.27
CA ARG A 51 -6.29 -1.44 4.83
C ARG A 51 -7.42 -1.84 3.87
N ASN A 52 -7.46 -1.25 2.67
CA ASN A 52 -8.42 -1.58 1.63
C ASN A 52 -7.97 -2.80 0.80
N PRO A 53 -8.80 -3.85 0.63
CA PRO A 53 -8.45 -5.04 -0.16
C PRO A 53 -8.16 -4.75 -1.65
N THR A 54 -8.48 -3.56 -2.17
CA THR A 54 -8.04 -3.15 -3.50
C THR A 54 -6.51 -3.22 -3.67
N VAL A 55 -5.72 -2.98 -2.62
CA VAL A 55 -4.24 -3.12 -2.65
C VAL A 55 -3.84 -4.56 -3.01
N PHE A 56 -4.44 -5.55 -2.36
CA PHE A 56 -4.22 -6.97 -2.66
C PHE A 56 -4.60 -7.33 -4.11
N PHE A 57 -5.79 -6.91 -4.55
CA PHE A 57 -6.28 -7.21 -5.90
C PHE A 57 -5.45 -6.50 -6.97
N ALA A 58 -4.95 -5.29 -6.69
CA ALA A 58 -4.06 -4.56 -7.58
C ALA A 58 -2.71 -5.27 -7.76
N GLY A 59 -2.07 -5.72 -6.68
CA GLY A 59 -0.85 -6.53 -6.76
C GLY A 59 -1.07 -7.81 -7.57
N CYS A 60 -2.13 -8.56 -7.25
CA CYS A 60 -2.50 -9.77 -8.00
C CYS A 60 -2.76 -9.51 -9.49
N GLY A 61 -3.49 -8.44 -9.82
CA GLY A 61 -3.90 -8.12 -11.19
C GLY A 61 -2.77 -7.57 -12.07
N ASN A 62 -1.69 -7.07 -11.47
CA ASN A 62 -0.52 -6.54 -12.19
C ASN A 62 0.69 -7.49 -12.11
N ASN A 63 0.48 -8.74 -11.67
CA ASN A 63 1.54 -9.75 -11.57
C ASN A 63 2.67 -9.40 -10.57
N HIS A 64 2.30 -8.77 -9.44
CA HIS A 64 3.19 -8.47 -8.31
C HIS A 64 2.81 -9.34 -7.11
N PRO A 65 3.26 -10.61 -7.06
CA PRO A 65 2.93 -11.51 -5.96
C PRO A 65 3.44 -11.03 -4.60
N GLU A 66 4.56 -10.29 -4.58
CA GLU A 66 5.17 -9.73 -3.38
C GLU A 66 4.22 -8.75 -2.67
N VAL A 67 3.54 -7.87 -3.42
CA VAL A 67 2.48 -7.00 -2.88
C VAL A 67 1.31 -7.80 -2.29
N ALA A 68 0.95 -8.91 -2.93
CA ALA A 68 -0.14 -9.76 -2.46
C ALA A 68 0.24 -10.53 -1.18
N GLU A 69 1.51 -10.90 -1.03
CA GLU A 69 2.06 -11.48 0.20
C GLU A 69 2.17 -10.44 1.30
N TRP A 70 2.71 -9.26 1.01
CA TRP A 70 2.78 -8.12 1.92
C TRP A 70 1.40 -7.81 2.51
N TYR A 71 0.37 -7.70 1.66
CA TYR A 71 -0.99 -7.44 2.14
C TYR A 71 -1.54 -8.55 3.03
N LYS A 72 -1.29 -9.82 2.67
CA LYS A 72 -1.73 -10.97 3.46
C LYS A 72 -1.06 -11.02 4.83
N ASP A 73 0.21 -10.62 4.91
CA ASP A 73 0.97 -10.57 6.15
C ASP A 73 0.39 -9.52 7.13
N HIS A 74 0.04 -8.34 6.61
CA HIS A 74 -0.47 -7.23 7.41
C HIS A 74 -1.96 -7.36 7.77
N TYR A 75 -2.80 -7.84 6.84
CA TYR A 75 -4.26 -7.78 7.00
C TYR A 75 -4.98 -9.13 6.80
N GLY A 76 -4.24 -10.18 6.47
CA GLY A 76 -4.79 -11.48 6.12
C GLY A 76 -5.28 -11.57 4.67
N ASN A 77 -5.63 -12.78 4.24
CA ASN A 77 -6.07 -13.04 2.87
C ASN A 77 -7.52 -12.57 2.64
N PRO A 78 -7.75 -11.52 1.83
CA PRO A 78 -9.10 -10.98 1.62
C PRO A 78 -10.01 -11.91 0.80
N ARG A 79 -9.46 -12.92 0.12
CA ARG A 79 -10.24 -13.95 -0.59
C ARG A 79 -10.83 -15.02 0.34
N LYS A 80 -10.31 -15.17 1.57
CA LYS A 80 -10.89 -16.12 2.52
C LYS A 80 -12.20 -15.55 3.05
N ARG A 81 -13.33 -16.14 2.68
CA ARG A 81 -14.62 -15.86 3.34
C ARG A 81 -14.47 -16.19 4.82
N LYS A 82 -14.76 -15.24 5.70
CA LYS A 82 -14.94 -15.54 7.12
C LYS A 82 -16.19 -16.41 7.19
N HIS A 83 -16.02 -17.71 7.40
CA HIS A 83 -17.14 -18.55 7.79
C HIS A 83 -17.58 -18.07 9.18
N CYS A 84 -18.71 -17.39 9.24
CA CYS A 84 -19.37 -17.09 10.51
C CYS A 84 -20.02 -18.42 10.95
N SER A 85 -19.33 -19.19 11.79
CA SER A 85 -19.97 -20.24 12.57
C SER A 85 -20.86 -19.55 13.60
N GLN A 86 -22.18 -19.58 13.37
CA GLN A 86 -23.22 -19.26 14.36
C GLN A 86 -23.19 -20.25 15.51
#